data_AF-A0A7H8IUA0-F1
#
_entry.id   AF-A0A7H8IUA0-F1
#
_cell.length_a   1.000
_cell.length_b   1.000
_cell.length_c   1.000
_cell.angle_alpha   90.00
_cell.angle_beta   90.00
_cell.angle_gamma   90.00
#
_symmetry.space_group_name_H-M   'P 1'
#
loop_
_entity.id
_entity.type
_entity.pdbx_description
1 polymer ?
#
loop_
_entity_poly.entity_id
_entity_poly.type
_entity_poly.pdbx_seq_one_letter_code
_entity_poly.pdbx_strand_id
1 'polypeptide(L)'
;MTTDSREHVLARVRSALADVTEGESPADHPVPRDYLSAHHPEDRPGMLDLLAENLADYRAVVHRATPGALPSLIAELLAARGSGAVAHPADLPGAWLAEAIGVGRVADGPEATPARLDTVDTVVTGCALAIAETGTIVLDAGPAQGRRVLTLVPDHHICVVRAGQVVASVPRALTRLDPTRPQTWISGPSATSDIELDRVEGVHGPRTLEVILVEERQPEKKLEKELEKEAEVAEERAASATAPGS
;
A
#
# COMPACT_ATOMS: atom_id res chain seq x y z
N MET A 1 -40.31 -8.61 38.60
CA MET A 1 -39.65 -7.33 38.26
C MET A 1 -38.45 -7.68 37.40
N THR A 2 -38.56 -7.47 36.09
CA THR A 2 -37.47 -7.65 35.13
C THR A 2 -36.41 -6.60 35.44
N THR A 3 -35.31 -7.02 36.06
CA THR A 3 -34.11 -6.18 36.20
C THR A 3 -33.69 -5.78 34.80
N ASP A 4 -33.77 -4.48 34.52
CA ASP A 4 -33.43 -3.88 33.24
C ASP A 4 -31.98 -4.26 32.86
N SER A 5 -31.74 -4.75 31.64
CA SER A 5 -30.40 -5.19 31.19
C SER A 5 -29.34 -4.12 31.41
N ARG A 6 -29.73 -2.85 31.33
CA ARG A 6 -28.89 -1.70 31.66
C ARG A 6 -28.42 -1.72 33.11
N GLU A 7 -29.31 -2.01 34.05
CA GLU A 7 -29.00 -2.04 35.48
C GLU A 7 -28.02 -3.17 35.81
N HIS A 8 -28.18 -4.33 35.16
CA HIS A 8 -27.26 -5.46 35.28
C HIS A 8 -25.85 -5.11 34.76
N VAL A 9 -25.74 -4.47 33.59
CA VAL A 9 -24.45 -4.02 33.04
C VAL A 9 -23.78 -2.99 33.95
N LEU A 10 -24.53 -1.99 34.42
CA LEU A 10 -23.99 -0.95 35.30
C LEU A 10 -23.58 -1.49 36.68
N ALA A 11 -24.27 -2.51 37.20
CA ALA A 11 -23.88 -3.19 38.44
C ALA A 11 -22.52 -3.91 38.28
N ARG A 12 -22.30 -4.58 37.14
CA ARG A 12 -21.01 -5.23 36.84
C ARG A 12 -19.88 -4.21 36.69
N VAL A 13 -20.13 -3.08 36.02
CA VAL A 13 -19.14 -2.00 35.90
C VAL A 13 -18.78 -1.43 37.28
N ARG A 14 -19.77 -1.12 38.12
CA ARG A 14 -19.51 -0.65 39.50
C ARG A 14 -18.74 -1.66 40.33
N SER A 15 -19.06 -2.94 40.22
CA SER A 15 -18.34 -4.00 40.94
C SER A 15 -16.89 -4.15 40.47
N ALA A 16 -16.61 -3.93 39.19
CA ALA A 16 -15.28 -4.02 38.61
C ALA A 16 -14.40 -2.79 38.90
N LEU A 17 -15.00 -1.69 39.39
CA LEU A 17 -14.31 -0.44 39.75
C LEU A 17 -14.24 -0.25 41.28
N ALA A 18 -14.62 -1.25 42.07
CA ALA A 18 -14.72 -1.12 43.53
C ALA A 18 -13.36 -0.92 44.23
N ASP A 19 -12.27 -1.28 43.56
CA ASP A 19 -10.87 -1.12 43.97
C ASP A 19 -10.22 0.16 43.42
N VAL A 20 -10.89 0.88 42.52
CA VAL A 20 -10.42 2.16 41.97
C VAL A 20 -10.75 3.28 42.94
N THR A 21 -9.72 3.94 43.45
CA THR A 21 -9.91 5.06 44.40
C THR A 21 -10.35 6.34 43.66
N GLU A 22 -11.13 7.23 44.30
CA GLU A 22 -11.64 8.46 43.67
C GLU A 22 -10.54 9.41 43.12
N GLY A 23 -9.30 9.25 43.59
CA GLY A 23 -8.14 10.01 43.10
C GLY A 23 -7.32 9.31 42.01
N GLU A 24 -7.65 8.07 41.67
CA GLU A 24 -6.93 7.27 40.69
C GLU A 24 -7.39 7.62 39.27
N SER A 25 -6.43 7.99 38.45
CA SER A 25 -6.61 8.38 37.06
C SER A 25 -5.83 7.45 36.14
N PRO A 26 -6.21 7.35 34.85
CA PRO A 26 -5.41 6.62 33.86
C PRO A 26 -3.96 7.11 33.76
N ALA A 27 -3.66 8.34 34.20
CA ALA A 27 -2.31 8.88 34.22
C ALA A 27 -1.43 8.28 35.34
N ASP A 28 -2.04 7.75 36.40
CA ASP A 28 -1.33 7.10 37.51
C ASP A 28 -0.80 5.70 37.16
N HIS A 29 -1.31 5.15 36.04
CA HIS A 29 -0.86 3.87 35.47
C HIS A 29 -0.27 4.10 34.09
N PRO A 30 0.96 4.65 34.00
CA PRO A 30 1.60 4.86 32.72
C PRO A 30 1.79 3.51 32.02
N VAL A 31 1.11 3.32 30.89
CA VAL A 31 1.28 2.14 30.04
C VAL A 31 2.62 2.26 29.31
N PRO A 32 3.60 1.37 29.54
CA PRO A 32 4.85 1.38 28.78
C PRO A 32 4.58 1.26 27.28
N ARG A 33 5.23 2.11 26.49
CA ARG A 33 5.15 2.15 25.02
C ARG A 33 6.50 1.82 24.38
N ASP A 34 7.26 0.95 25.03
CA ASP A 34 8.60 0.50 24.65
C ASP A 34 8.58 -0.69 23.66
N TYR A 35 7.43 -0.97 23.05
CA TYR A 35 7.33 -1.95 21.98
C TYR A 35 8.18 -1.55 20.77
N LEU A 36 8.66 -2.56 20.05
CA LEU A 36 9.35 -2.35 18.78
C LEU A 36 8.42 -1.62 17.80
N SER A 37 8.92 -0.50 17.28
CA SER A 37 8.21 0.29 16.26
C SER A 37 8.65 -0.05 14.84
N ALA A 38 9.69 -0.87 14.67
CA ALA A 38 10.13 -1.45 13.42
C ALA A 38 10.86 -2.76 13.71
N HIS A 39 10.70 -3.75 12.83
CA HIS A 39 11.34 -5.07 12.91
C HIS A 39 12.42 -5.26 11.84
N HIS A 40 12.46 -4.36 10.86
CA HIS A 40 13.46 -4.32 9.78
C HIS A 40 14.22 -2.98 9.79
N PRO A 41 15.43 -2.93 9.21
CA PRO A 41 16.12 -1.67 8.95
C PRO A 41 15.24 -0.68 8.18
N GLU A 42 15.20 0.58 8.60
CA GLU A 42 14.39 1.63 7.96
C GLU A 42 15.14 2.31 6.79
N ASP A 43 15.91 1.55 6.01
CA ASP A 43 16.54 2.04 4.78
C ASP A 43 15.56 1.96 3.60
N ARG A 44 15.50 3.02 2.80
CA ARG A 44 14.46 3.13 1.76
C ARG A 44 14.52 2.04 0.69
N PRO A 45 15.69 1.70 0.12
CA PRO A 45 15.78 0.60 -0.83
C PRO A 45 15.28 -0.73 -0.24
N GLY A 46 15.74 -1.10 0.96
CA GLY A 46 15.30 -2.32 1.63
C GLY A 46 13.81 -2.34 1.93
N MET A 47 13.22 -1.21 2.35
CA MET A 47 11.77 -1.11 2.55
C MET A 47 10.98 -1.25 1.24
N LEU A 48 11.49 -0.75 0.11
CA LEU A 48 10.83 -0.92 -1.19
C LEU A 48 10.91 -2.37 -1.67
N ASP A 49 12.05 -3.02 -1.46
CA ASP A 49 12.25 -4.44 -1.78
C ASP A 49 11.32 -5.31 -0.93
N LEU A 50 11.28 -5.09 0.38
CA LEU A 50 10.40 -5.82 1.31
C LEU A 50 8.92 -5.58 1.00
N LEU A 51 8.53 -4.34 0.69
CA LEU A 51 7.17 -4.03 0.27
C LEU A 51 6.80 -4.80 -1.00
N ALA A 52 7.69 -4.79 -2.00
CA ALA A 52 7.45 -5.48 -3.27
C ALA A 52 7.31 -7.00 -3.08
N GLU A 53 8.18 -7.59 -2.26
CA GLU A 53 8.13 -9.01 -1.88
C GLU A 53 6.80 -9.35 -1.21
N ASN A 54 6.44 -8.64 -0.14
CA ASN A 54 5.20 -8.92 0.60
C ASN A 54 3.93 -8.67 -0.24
N LEU A 55 3.91 -7.64 -1.10
CA LEU A 55 2.80 -7.42 -2.03
C LEU A 55 2.67 -8.58 -3.04
N ALA A 56 3.79 -9.07 -3.57
CA ALA A 56 3.82 -10.17 -4.52
C ALA A 56 3.41 -11.51 -3.90
N ASP A 57 3.82 -11.79 -2.66
CA ASP A 57 3.37 -12.96 -1.89
C ASP A 57 1.85 -12.99 -1.73
N TYR A 58 1.25 -11.80 -1.70
CA TYR A 58 -0.17 -11.59 -1.69
C TYR A 58 -0.83 -11.45 -3.07
N ARG A 59 -0.15 -11.90 -4.13
CA ARG A 59 -0.62 -11.96 -5.52
C ARG A 59 -0.89 -10.60 -6.17
N ALA A 60 -0.44 -9.49 -5.57
CA ALA A 60 -0.38 -8.24 -6.31
C ALA A 60 0.74 -8.31 -7.35
N VAL A 61 0.55 -7.69 -8.51
CA VAL A 61 1.64 -7.51 -9.48
C VAL A 61 2.36 -6.23 -9.13
N VAL A 62 3.67 -6.29 -8.93
CA VAL A 62 4.46 -5.12 -8.53
C VAL A 62 5.34 -4.67 -9.69
N HIS A 63 5.22 -3.40 -10.02
CA HIS A 63 6.02 -2.71 -11.01
C HIS A 63 6.86 -1.64 -10.34
N ARG A 64 7.96 -1.26 -10.98
CA ARG A 64 8.79 -0.12 -10.58
C ARG A 64 8.89 0.84 -11.74
N ALA A 65 8.79 2.13 -11.44
CA ALA A 65 8.90 3.18 -12.44
C ALA A 65 9.55 4.43 -11.86
N THR A 66 10.15 5.23 -12.74
CA THR A 66 10.46 6.61 -12.41
C THR A 66 9.24 7.51 -12.61
N PRO A 67 9.19 8.72 -12.04
CA PRO A 67 8.12 9.67 -12.30
C PRO A 67 7.89 9.95 -13.80
N GLY A 68 8.97 9.94 -14.60
CA GLY A 68 8.89 10.16 -16.04
C GLY A 68 8.36 8.97 -16.84
N ALA A 69 8.60 7.74 -16.36
CA ALA A 69 8.12 6.50 -17.00
C ALA A 69 6.72 6.05 -16.50
N LEU A 70 6.19 6.72 -15.47
CA LEU A 70 4.91 6.37 -14.89
C LEU A 70 3.74 6.48 -15.89
N PRO A 71 3.60 7.54 -16.72
CA PRO A 71 2.49 7.64 -17.67
C PRO A 71 2.49 6.53 -18.72
N SER A 72 3.67 6.19 -19.26
CA SER A 72 3.82 5.14 -20.26
C SER A 72 3.49 3.77 -19.67
N LEU A 73 3.99 3.48 -18.45
CA LEU A 73 3.67 2.23 -17.76
C LEU A 73 2.17 2.10 -17.49
N ILE A 74 1.50 3.15 -16.99
CA ILE A 74 0.03 3.08 -16.78
C ILE A 74 -0.70 2.79 -18.09
N ALA A 75 -0.30 3.42 -19.20
CA ALA A 75 -0.89 3.17 -20.51
C ALA A 75 -0.68 1.71 -20.98
N GLU A 76 0.53 1.16 -20.77
CA GLU A 76 0.85 -0.23 -21.07
C GLU A 76 -0.02 -1.22 -20.27
N LEU A 77 -0.19 -1.00 -18.97
CA LEU A 77 -1.00 -1.87 -18.11
C LEU A 77 -2.49 -1.81 -18.48
N LEU A 78 -3.00 -0.61 -18.78
CA LEU A 78 -4.37 -0.45 -19.29
C LEU A 78 -4.58 -1.19 -20.61
N ALA A 79 -3.61 -1.12 -21.53
CA ALA A 79 -3.66 -1.80 -22.81
C ALA A 79 -3.54 -3.33 -22.67
N ALA A 80 -2.64 -3.81 -21.81
CA ALA A 80 -2.48 -5.24 -21.52
C ALA A 80 -3.74 -5.85 -20.91
N ARG A 81 -4.45 -5.08 -20.07
CA ARG A 81 -5.77 -5.46 -19.53
C ARG A 81 -6.90 -5.39 -20.56
N GLY A 82 -6.70 -4.66 -21.67
CA GLY A 82 -7.75 -4.38 -22.66
C GLY A 82 -8.81 -3.39 -22.16
N SER A 83 -8.42 -2.46 -21.29
CA SER A 83 -9.37 -1.53 -20.64
C SER A 83 -9.95 -0.54 -21.66
N GLY A 84 -11.27 -0.55 -21.82
CA GLY A 84 -12.01 0.43 -22.62
C GLY A 84 -12.27 1.72 -21.86
N ALA A 85 -12.36 1.64 -20.53
CA ALA A 85 -12.49 2.80 -19.65
C ALA A 85 -11.63 2.67 -18.38
N VAL A 86 -11.21 3.83 -17.85
CA VAL A 86 -10.48 3.96 -16.59
C VAL A 86 -11.19 4.93 -15.64
N ALA A 87 -11.49 4.45 -14.43
CA ALA A 87 -11.98 5.27 -13.34
C ALA A 87 -10.81 5.94 -12.62
N HIS A 88 -10.98 7.18 -12.19
CA HIS A 88 -9.95 7.87 -11.44
C HIS A 88 -10.52 8.94 -10.49
N PRO A 89 -9.81 9.24 -9.39
CA PRO A 89 -10.10 10.40 -8.54
C PRO A 89 -10.09 11.70 -9.36
N ALA A 90 -10.99 12.63 -9.04
CA ALA A 90 -11.09 13.91 -9.75
C ALA A 90 -9.79 14.74 -9.71
N ASP A 91 -8.97 14.54 -8.68
CA ASP A 91 -7.69 15.20 -8.44
C ASP A 91 -6.47 14.34 -8.82
N LEU A 92 -6.68 13.23 -9.56
CA LEU A 92 -5.58 12.43 -10.08
C LEU A 92 -4.69 13.31 -10.99
N PRO A 93 -3.34 13.29 -10.83
CA PRO A 93 -2.47 14.06 -11.70
C PRO A 93 -2.70 13.72 -13.17
N GLY A 94 -3.13 14.70 -13.97
CA GLY A 94 -3.50 14.47 -15.37
C GLY A 94 -2.36 13.87 -16.22
N ALA A 95 -1.11 14.13 -15.84
CA ALA A 95 0.07 13.55 -16.45
C ALA A 95 0.11 12.02 -16.39
N TRP A 96 -0.44 11.39 -15.35
CA TRP A 96 -0.41 9.93 -15.18
C TRP A 96 -1.21 9.18 -16.25
N LEU A 97 -2.26 9.81 -16.78
CA LEU A 97 -3.09 9.24 -17.84
C LEU A 97 -2.81 9.86 -19.22
N ALA A 98 -1.80 10.73 -19.34
CA ALA A 98 -1.55 11.49 -20.57
C ALA A 98 -1.29 10.60 -21.79
N GLU A 99 -0.68 9.43 -21.58
CA GLU A 99 -0.32 8.49 -22.64
C GLU A 99 -1.36 7.37 -22.83
N ALA A 100 -2.41 7.30 -22.00
CA ALA A 100 -3.51 6.36 -22.14
C ALA A 100 -4.51 6.81 -23.22
N ILE A 101 -4.04 6.85 -24.48
CA ILE A 101 -4.82 7.32 -25.63
C ILE A 101 -5.91 6.31 -26.00
N GLY A 102 -7.12 6.78 -26.27
CA GLY A 102 -8.24 5.93 -26.68
C GLY A 102 -8.99 5.23 -25.54
N VAL A 103 -8.51 5.34 -24.30
CA VAL A 103 -9.20 4.82 -23.11
C VAL A 103 -10.18 5.88 -22.58
N GLY A 104 -11.46 5.53 -22.45
CA GLY A 104 -12.48 6.41 -21.87
C GLY A 104 -12.14 6.75 -20.42
N ARG A 105 -12.41 7.97 -19.96
CA ARG A 105 -12.12 8.40 -18.59
C ARG A 105 -13.40 8.62 -17.78
N VAL A 106 -13.44 8.05 -16.58
CA VAL A 106 -14.53 8.21 -15.63
C VAL A 106 -13.99 8.85 -14.35
N ALA A 107 -14.05 10.18 -14.29
CA ALA A 107 -13.69 10.90 -13.08
C ALA A 107 -14.69 10.62 -11.95
N ASP A 108 -14.19 10.51 -10.72
CA ASP A 108 -15.01 10.38 -9.53
C ASP A 108 -15.88 11.62 -9.32
N GLY A 109 -17.12 11.39 -8.90
CA GLY A 109 -18.14 12.41 -8.74
C GLY A 109 -19.54 11.79 -8.63
N PRO A 110 -20.59 12.62 -8.61
CA PRO A 110 -21.97 12.16 -8.48
C PRO A 110 -22.38 11.13 -9.55
N GLU A 111 -21.86 11.30 -10.77
CA GLU A 111 -22.14 10.44 -11.92
C GLU A 111 -21.35 9.12 -11.91
N ALA A 112 -20.35 8.97 -11.04
CA ALA A 112 -19.62 7.73 -10.81
C ALA A 112 -20.37 6.89 -9.77
N THR A 113 -21.56 6.43 -10.18
CA THR A 113 -22.41 5.53 -9.38
C THR A 113 -21.80 4.12 -9.34
N PRO A 114 -22.13 3.29 -8.34
CA PRO A 114 -21.67 1.89 -8.30
C PRO A 114 -21.96 1.13 -9.60
N ALA A 115 -23.19 1.26 -10.14
CA ALA A 115 -23.56 0.60 -11.39
C ALA A 115 -22.73 1.05 -12.60
N ARG A 116 -22.31 2.32 -12.64
CA ARG A 116 -21.41 2.80 -13.70
C ARG A 116 -19.99 2.27 -13.48
N LEU A 117 -19.50 2.32 -12.24
CA LEU A 117 -18.15 1.84 -11.91
C LEU A 117 -17.99 0.34 -12.15
N ASP A 118 -19.06 -0.45 -12.01
CA ASP A 118 -19.10 -1.89 -12.30
C ASP A 118 -18.87 -2.19 -13.80
N THR A 119 -19.14 -1.21 -14.68
CA THR A 119 -18.86 -1.31 -16.11
C THR A 119 -17.46 -0.81 -16.50
N VAL A 120 -16.66 -0.34 -15.54
CA VAL A 120 -15.31 0.19 -15.78
C VAL A 120 -14.29 -0.89 -15.50
N ASP A 121 -13.38 -1.12 -16.45
CA ASP A 121 -12.42 -2.22 -16.39
C ASP A 121 -11.36 -2.02 -15.30
N THR A 122 -10.88 -0.77 -15.16
CA THR A 122 -9.73 -0.44 -14.31
C THR A 122 -9.95 0.86 -13.54
N VAL A 123 -9.50 0.92 -12.28
CA VAL A 123 -9.32 2.17 -11.53
C VAL A 123 -7.84 2.48 -11.34
N VAL A 124 -7.45 3.74 -11.48
CA VAL A 124 -6.12 4.24 -11.16
C VAL A 124 -6.20 5.19 -9.96
N THR A 125 -5.44 4.90 -8.90
CA THR A 125 -5.34 5.77 -7.72
C THR A 125 -3.90 5.93 -7.24
N GLY A 126 -3.64 6.92 -6.40
CA GLY A 126 -2.55 6.91 -5.44
C GLY A 126 -2.94 6.18 -4.16
N CYS A 127 -2.16 6.39 -3.11
CA CYS A 127 -2.42 5.93 -1.74
C CYS A 127 -2.04 7.00 -0.72
N ALA A 128 -2.36 6.78 0.56
CA ALA A 128 -1.87 7.60 1.66
C ALA A 128 -0.44 7.17 2.01
N LEU A 129 -0.27 5.87 2.26
CA LEU A 129 1.00 5.21 2.56
C LEU A 129 0.94 3.73 2.21
N ALA A 130 2.11 3.08 2.22
CA ALA A 130 2.23 1.63 2.17
C ALA A 130 3.16 1.12 3.27
N ILE A 131 2.91 -0.09 3.77
CA ILE A 131 3.62 -0.71 4.89
C ILE A 131 4.43 -1.88 4.37
N ALA A 132 5.76 -1.78 4.48
CA ALA A 132 6.69 -2.76 3.94
C ALA A 132 6.51 -4.13 4.61
N GLU A 133 6.55 -4.19 5.94
CA GLU A 133 6.49 -5.43 6.74
C GLU A 133 5.26 -6.31 6.47
N THR A 134 4.13 -5.69 6.07
CA THR A 134 2.86 -6.40 5.91
C THR A 134 2.34 -6.41 4.47
N GLY A 135 3.06 -5.82 3.52
CA GLY A 135 2.59 -5.69 2.14
C GLY A 135 1.25 -4.96 2.04
N THR A 136 1.06 -3.90 2.84
CA THR A 136 -0.25 -3.23 2.97
C THR A 136 -0.26 -1.89 2.24
N ILE A 137 -1.31 -1.62 1.48
CA ILE A 137 -1.62 -0.28 0.96
C ILE A 137 -2.72 0.34 1.83
N VAL A 138 -2.53 1.60 2.22
CA VAL A 138 -3.53 2.36 2.99
C VAL A 138 -4.07 3.51 2.18
N LEU A 139 -5.40 3.57 2.06
CA LEU A 139 -6.15 4.69 1.52
C LEU A 139 -6.84 5.41 2.68
N ASP A 140 -6.84 6.74 2.70
CA ASP A 140 -7.49 7.60 3.71
C ASP A 140 -8.51 8.58 3.09
N ALA A 141 -8.95 8.28 1.86
CA ALA A 141 -9.71 9.18 0.97
C ALA A 141 -8.96 10.52 0.76
N GLY A 142 -7.64 10.47 0.77
CA GLY A 142 -6.72 11.58 0.53
C GLY A 142 -6.56 11.96 -0.94
N PRO A 143 -5.60 12.85 -1.21
CA PRO A 143 -5.30 13.27 -2.57
C PRO A 143 -5.07 12.10 -3.50
N ALA A 144 -5.65 12.15 -4.69
CA ALA A 144 -5.54 11.13 -5.72
C ALA A 144 -6.06 9.74 -5.30
N GLN A 145 -6.97 9.63 -4.33
CA GLN A 145 -7.55 8.33 -3.89
C GLN A 145 -9.06 8.23 -4.14
N GLY A 146 -9.76 9.37 -4.15
CA GLY A 146 -11.20 9.45 -4.38
C GLY A 146 -12.04 8.77 -3.28
N ARG A 147 -13.33 8.60 -3.54
CA ARG A 147 -14.24 7.91 -2.62
C ARG A 147 -13.96 6.41 -2.61
N ARG A 148 -14.22 5.75 -1.47
CA ARG A 148 -14.04 4.29 -1.27
C ARG A 148 -14.67 3.42 -2.37
N VAL A 149 -15.76 3.87 -2.99
CA VAL A 149 -16.43 3.12 -4.06
C VAL A 149 -15.51 2.87 -5.28
N LEU A 150 -14.57 3.79 -5.56
CA LEU A 150 -13.65 3.67 -6.68
C LEU A 150 -12.73 2.46 -6.57
N THR A 151 -12.33 2.09 -5.36
CA THR A 151 -11.37 1.00 -5.11
C THR A 151 -12.05 -0.27 -4.59
N LEU A 152 -13.38 -0.31 -4.62
CA LEU A 152 -14.18 -1.46 -4.22
C LEU A 152 -14.96 -2.08 -5.38
N VAL A 153 -15.39 -1.28 -6.36
CA VAL A 153 -16.29 -1.75 -7.41
C VAL A 153 -15.55 -2.24 -8.67
N PRO A 154 -14.65 -1.46 -9.29
CA PRO A 154 -13.88 -1.95 -10.44
C PRO A 154 -13.01 -3.15 -10.06
N ASP A 155 -12.95 -4.14 -10.95
CA ASP A 155 -12.32 -5.43 -10.65
C ASP A 155 -10.78 -5.42 -10.80
N HIS A 156 -10.24 -4.33 -11.34
CA HIS A 156 -8.82 -4.09 -11.49
C HIS A 156 -8.43 -2.75 -10.88
N HIS A 157 -7.43 -2.75 -10.01
CA HIS A 157 -6.90 -1.55 -9.36
C HIS A 157 -5.41 -1.39 -9.66
N ILE A 158 -5.04 -0.31 -10.33
CA ILE A 158 -3.67 0.16 -10.43
C ILE A 158 -3.44 1.20 -9.32
N CYS A 159 -2.60 0.87 -8.35
CA CYS A 159 -2.25 1.76 -7.24
C CYS A 159 -0.82 2.27 -7.37
N VAL A 160 -0.66 3.59 -7.43
CA VAL A 160 0.65 4.25 -7.47
C VAL A 160 1.11 4.59 -6.06
N VAL A 161 2.30 4.10 -5.70
CA VAL A 161 2.92 4.30 -4.39
C VAL A 161 4.26 5.00 -4.58
N ARG A 162 4.41 6.23 -4.10
CA ARG A 162 5.70 6.93 -4.15
C ARG A 162 6.62 6.41 -3.05
N ALA A 163 7.92 6.33 -3.30
CA ALA A 163 8.89 5.80 -2.35
C ALA A 163 8.91 6.53 -0.98
N GLY A 164 8.55 7.81 -0.94
CA GLY A 164 8.42 8.57 0.32
C GLY A 164 7.20 8.18 1.18
N GLN A 165 6.23 7.48 0.59
CA GLN A 165 5.00 7.02 1.23
C GLN A 165 5.15 5.66 1.89
N VAL A 166 6.27 4.97 1.66
CA VAL A 166 6.54 3.67 2.27
C VAL A 166 7.06 3.85 3.69
N VAL A 167 6.46 3.11 4.63
CA VAL A 167 6.88 3.01 6.02
C VAL A 167 7.24 1.58 6.34
N ALA A 168 8.11 1.38 7.34
CA ALA A 168 8.55 0.04 7.72
C ALA A 168 7.38 -0.82 8.24
N SER A 169 6.56 -0.28 9.15
CA SER A 169 5.67 -1.07 10.00
C SER A 169 4.31 -0.41 10.27
N VAL A 170 3.38 -1.18 10.84
CA VAL A 170 2.06 -0.69 11.28
C VAL A 170 2.16 0.43 12.34
N PRO A 171 2.98 0.32 13.42
CA PRO A 171 3.18 1.42 14.34
C PRO A 171 3.63 2.72 13.65
N ARG A 172 4.52 2.64 12.65
CA ARG A 172 4.94 3.81 11.87
C ARG A 172 3.79 4.38 11.04
N ALA A 173 2.98 3.53 10.41
CA ALA A 173 1.81 3.95 9.64
C ALA A 173 0.83 4.76 10.50
N LEU A 174 0.50 4.27 11.70
CA LEU A 174 -0.45 4.92 12.60
C LEU A 174 -0.04 6.35 12.98
N THR A 175 1.26 6.66 13.03
CA THR A 175 1.74 8.02 13.32
C THR A 175 1.54 9.01 12.17
N ARG A 176 1.27 8.53 10.96
CA ARG A 176 1.12 9.35 9.75
C ARG A 176 -0.33 9.51 9.28
N LEU A 177 -1.25 8.75 9.86
CA LEU A 177 -2.65 8.72 9.46
C LEU A 177 -3.49 9.58 10.39
N ASP A 178 -4.44 10.32 9.82
CA ASP A 178 -5.47 11.01 10.58
C ASP A 178 -6.54 9.98 11.01
N PRO A 179 -6.74 9.74 12.31
CA PRO A 179 -7.72 8.76 12.80
C PRO A 179 -9.17 9.17 12.54
N THR A 180 -9.43 10.45 12.19
CA THR A 180 -10.78 10.94 11.90
C THR A 180 -11.20 10.69 10.45
N ARG A 181 -10.25 10.33 9.58
CA ARG A 181 -10.50 10.04 8.17
C ARG A 181 -10.88 8.58 7.94
N PRO A 182 -11.69 8.28 6.91
CA PRO A 182 -12.01 6.91 6.54
C PRO A 182 -10.76 6.22 6.00
N GLN A 183 -10.30 5.16 6.66
CA GLN A 183 -9.15 4.37 6.20
C GLN A 183 -9.61 3.05 5.57
N THR A 184 -8.96 2.64 4.47
CA THR A 184 -9.09 1.33 3.84
C THR A 184 -7.70 0.71 3.75
N TRP A 185 -7.51 -0.43 4.40
CA TRP A 185 -6.23 -1.12 4.49
C TRP A 185 -6.30 -2.38 3.63
N ILE A 186 -5.58 -2.38 2.52
CA ILE A 186 -5.56 -3.46 1.53
C ILE A 186 -4.30 -4.29 1.83
N SER A 187 -4.50 -5.43 2.48
CA SER A 187 -3.42 -6.37 2.87
C SER A 187 -3.75 -7.73 2.32
N GLY A 188 -3.12 -8.06 1.18
CA GLY A 188 -3.36 -9.26 0.41
C GLY A 188 -4.80 -9.68 0.13
N PRO A 189 -5.01 -10.86 -0.46
CA PRO A 189 -6.34 -11.32 -0.79
C PRO A 189 -7.06 -11.63 0.52
N SER A 190 -8.30 -11.18 0.65
CA SER A 190 -9.17 -11.53 1.77
C SER A 190 -9.22 -13.05 1.91
N ALA A 191 -8.48 -13.59 2.88
CA ALA A 191 -8.55 -15.00 3.26
C ALA A 191 -9.67 -15.15 4.28
N THR A 192 -10.92 -15.06 3.84
CA THR A 192 -12.04 -15.62 4.61
C THR A 192 -11.97 -17.13 4.44
N SER A 193 -11.12 -17.79 5.23
CA SER A 193 -11.25 -19.24 5.40
C SER A 193 -12.38 -19.47 6.40
N ASP A 194 -13.34 -20.32 6.01
CA ASP A 194 -14.37 -20.98 6.83
C ASP A 194 -15.62 -20.19 7.28
N ILE A 195 -16.68 -20.31 6.46
CA ILE A 195 -17.99 -20.77 6.96
C ILE A 195 -18.57 -21.90 6.09
N GLU A 196 -18.27 -21.96 4.78
CA GLU A 196 -19.00 -22.87 3.85
C GLU A 196 -18.12 -23.51 2.74
N LEU A 197 -16.82 -23.72 2.93
CA LEU A 197 -15.93 -24.53 2.05
C LEU A 197 -15.90 -24.19 0.54
N ASP A 198 -16.52 -23.09 0.11
CA ASP A 198 -16.47 -22.54 -1.24
C ASP A 198 -15.86 -21.13 -1.19
N ARG A 199 -14.66 -20.98 -1.76
CA ARG A 199 -13.95 -19.71 -1.80
C ARG A 199 -14.50 -18.87 -2.95
N VAL A 200 -15.41 -17.94 -2.65
CA VAL A 200 -15.89 -16.96 -3.64
C VAL A 200 -14.88 -15.81 -3.74
N GLU A 201 -13.98 -15.89 -4.73
CA GLU A 201 -13.07 -14.79 -5.09
C GLU A 201 -13.87 -13.69 -5.82
N GLY A 202 -14.22 -12.61 -5.12
CA GLY A 202 -14.83 -11.41 -5.75
C GLY A 202 -15.82 -10.58 -4.92
N VAL A 203 -16.11 -10.91 -3.66
CA VAL A 203 -17.13 -10.16 -2.87
C VAL A 203 -16.58 -9.01 -2.02
N HIS A 204 -15.25 -8.81 -2.00
CA HIS A 204 -14.58 -7.92 -1.03
C HIS A 204 -13.68 -6.83 -1.64
N GLY A 205 -13.62 -6.70 -2.97
CA GLY A 205 -12.82 -5.69 -3.68
C GLY A 205 -12.24 -6.19 -5.00
N PRO A 206 -11.38 -5.40 -5.67
CA PRO A 206 -10.75 -5.76 -6.95
C PRO A 206 -10.02 -7.11 -6.87
N ARG A 207 -10.26 -8.01 -7.83
CA ARG A 207 -9.56 -9.30 -7.89
C ARG A 207 -8.12 -9.18 -8.41
N THR A 208 -7.82 -8.11 -9.13
CA THR A 208 -6.45 -7.80 -9.58
C THR A 208 -5.99 -6.47 -9.01
N LEU A 209 -4.84 -6.50 -8.34
CA LEU A 209 -4.15 -5.32 -7.83
C LEU A 209 -2.77 -5.26 -8.50
N GLU A 210 -2.51 -4.16 -9.20
CA GLU A 210 -1.20 -3.84 -9.76
C GLU A 210 -0.66 -2.61 -9.01
N VAL A 211 0.56 -2.71 -8.48
CA VAL A 211 1.17 -1.66 -7.67
C VAL A 211 2.38 -1.11 -8.40
N ILE A 212 2.38 0.20 -8.65
CA ILE A 212 3.53 0.88 -9.26
C ILE A 212 4.29 1.61 -8.16
N LEU A 213 5.46 1.08 -7.80
CA LEU A 213 6.41 1.74 -6.90
C LEU A 213 7.18 2.80 -7.68
N VAL A 214 6.97 4.06 -7.32
CA VAL A 214 7.61 5.20 -7.99
C VAL A 214 8.81 5.67 -7.18
N GLU A 215 9.99 5.54 -7.77
CA GLU A 215 11.26 6.00 -7.20
C GLU A 215 12.08 6.79 -8.21
N GLU A 216 12.85 7.78 -7.74
CA GLU A 216 13.67 8.66 -8.61
C GLU A 216 14.77 7.93 -9.38
N ARG A 217 15.05 6.67 -9.03
CA ARG A 217 16.15 5.89 -9.58
C ARG A 217 15.57 4.67 -10.33
N GLN A 218 15.82 4.58 -11.63
CA GLN A 218 15.62 3.33 -12.39
C GLN A 218 16.34 2.19 -11.65
N PRO A 219 15.72 1.04 -11.40
CA PRO A 219 16.43 -0.13 -10.89
C PRO A 219 17.24 -0.78 -12.01
N GLU A 220 18.30 -0.10 -12.48
CA GLU A 220 19.35 -0.73 -13.27
C GLU A 220 20.72 -0.23 -12.80
N LYS A 221 21.70 -1.15 -12.81
CA LYS A 221 23.11 -1.02 -12.44
C LYS A 221 23.56 -1.31 -11.00
N LYS A 222 22.93 -2.22 -10.25
CA LYS A 222 23.67 -2.89 -9.16
C LYS A 222 24.56 -4.00 -9.74
N LEU A 223 24.01 -4.84 -10.63
CA LEU A 223 24.78 -5.91 -11.29
C LEU A 223 25.83 -5.37 -12.27
N GLU A 224 25.52 -4.35 -13.08
CA GLU A 224 26.52 -3.74 -13.97
C GLU A 224 27.65 -3.05 -13.19
N LYS A 225 27.34 -2.35 -12.09
CA LYS A 225 28.38 -1.70 -11.27
C LYS A 225 29.19 -2.70 -10.45
N GLU A 226 28.60 -3.81 -10.01
CA GLU A 226 29.34 -4.90 -9.35
C GLU A 226 30.25 -5.62 -10.34
N LEU A 227 29.78 -5.89 -11.56
CA LEU A 227 30.59 -6.46 -12.64
C LEU A 227 31.70 -5.51 -13.12
N GLU A 228 31.42 -4.21 -13.25
CA GLU A 228 32.44 -3.19 -13.57
C GLU A 228 33.48 -3.08 -12.44
N LYS A 229 33.05 -3.12 -11.17
CA LYS A 229 33.98 -3.12 -10.01
C LYS A 229 34.83 -4.38 -9.97
N GLU A 230 34.26 -5.55 -10.23
CA GLU A 230 35.00 -6.81 -10.26
C GLU A 230 36.00 -6.86 -11.43
N ALA A 231 35.64 -6.29 -12.58
CA ALA A 231 36.53 -6.15 -13.73
C ALA A 231 37.70 -5.19 -13.44
N GLU A 232 37.44 -4.03 -12.81
CA GLU A 232 38.46 -3.04 -12.44
C GLU A 232 39.45 -3.61 -11.41
N VAL A 233 38.95 -4.35 -10.41
CA VAL A 233 39.80 -5.03 -9.41
C VAL A 233 40.63 -6.17 -10.03
N ALA A 234 40.11 -6.86 -11.05
CA ALA A 234 40.85 -7.90 -11.75
C ALA A 234 41.99 -7.32 -12.62
N GLU A 235 41.75 -6.19 -13.27
CA GLU A 235 42.74 -5.50 -14.12
C GLU A 235 43.89 -4.91 -13.27
N GLU A 236 43.57 -4.33 -12.11
CA GLU A 236 44.57 -3.79 -11.17
C GLU A 236 45.47 -4.90 -10.58
N ARG A 237 44.90 -6.09 -10.30
CA ARG A 237 45.66 -7.27 -9.86
C ARG A 237 46.59 -7.81 -10.95
N ALA A 238 46.18 -7.77 -12.23
CA ALA A 238 47.01 -8.20 -13.35
C ALA A 238 48.20 -7.25 -13.59
N ALA A 239 47.99 -5.94 -13.44
CA ALA A 239 49.04 -4.92 -13.56
C ALA A 239 50.07 -5.01 -12.42
N SER A 240 49.66 -5.35 -11.19
CA SER A 240 50.58 -5.54 -10.07
C SER A 240 51.45 -6.80 -10.19
N ALA A 241 51.00 -7.84 -10.92
CA ALA A 241 51.72 -9.09 -11.08
C ALA A 241 52.82 -9.04 -12.17
N THR A 242 52.86 -7.97 -12.97
CA THR A 242 53.82 -7.79 -14.09
C THR A 242 54.96 -6.82 -13.79
N ALA A 243 55.05 -6.26 -12.57
CA ALA A 243 56.20 -5.46 -12.16
C ALA A 243 57.40 -6.39 -11.84
N PRO A 244 58.51 -6.35 -12.61
CA PRO A 244 59.70 -7.12 -12.29
C PRO A 244 60.37 -6.50 -11.06
N GLY A 245 60.61 -7.34 -10.04
CA GLY A 245 61.34 -6.94 -8.84
C GLY A 245 62.72 -6.39 -9.20
N SER A 246 62.97 -5.15 -8.75
CA SER A 246 64.31 -4.55 -8.68
C SER A 246 65.05 -5.06 -7.45
#